data_AF-A0A1J5UG23-F1
#
_entry.id   AF-A0A1J5UG23-F1
#
_cell.length_a   1.000
_cell.length_b   1.000
_cell.length_c   1.000
_cell.angle_alpha   90.00
_cell.angle_beta   90.00
_cell.angle_gamma   90.00
#
_symmetry.space_group_name_H-M   'P 1'
#
loop_
_entity.id
_entity.type
_entity.pdbx_description
1 polymer ?
#
loop_
_entity_poly.entity_id
_entity_poly.type
_entity_poly.pdbx_seq_one_letter_code
_entity_poly.pdbx_strand_id
1 'polypeptide(L)'
;MWTRKAIVYVGLGVILVLFAPFINNLQFFLLGTTILAFVAVHSLVNTRPIEVKVTRSFNDDQVFENSSVSIDLVVQNKGRSVGFLEIYDNLPSEVEVQSGLNHSVIRLRKSETVVNQYVLDCRLRGQFRLGNPRLRIYNPSFLFYYESEIQSKSSLVVLPQIEQIEGVDLSTEFPKMYQGAMPIRRIGTSGEFYGIREYFPGDDFKNINWRVFGRTRKLMVNQFEREDISDIMIVLDAREITGTGTVLRNPLNYSCKAAASLVNFFLRTRNRVGLITYGESVNVISPDTGERHLYKVLTTLAEVKASGSLGLHTVLGDLRNFTPRSPVMVISTLENDKTSATALREITARGFKLTVIAPDTLDYDRDSRIISPTVYFTASASLDNKITEARSLGARAMRWNPDTVLSTSLSEVIR
;
A
#
# COMPACT_ATOMS: atom_id res chain seq x y z
N MET A 1 -34.09 11.28 -18.29
CA MET A 1 -33.51 10.44 -19.37
C MET A 1 -34.50 9.33 -19.73
N TRP A 2 -34.47 8.86 -20.98
CA TRP A 2 -35.36 7.82 -21.49
C TRP A 2 -34.79 6.42 -21.23
N THR A 3 -35.61 5.46 -20.82
CA THR A 3 -35.20 4.06 -20.75
C THR A 3 -35.30 3.37 -22.11
N ARG A 4 -34.64 2.22 -22.29
CA ARG A 4 -34.82 1.37 -23.49
C ARG A 4 -36.29 1.01 -23.71
N LYS A 5 -37.07 0.81 -22.64
CA LYS A 5 -38.51 0.56 -22.72
C LYS A 5 -39.24 1.73 -23.35
N ALA A 6 -38.97 2.97 -22.93
CA ALA A 6 -39.62 4.15 -23.51
C ALA A 6 -39.33 4.32 -25.00
N ILE A 7 -38.09 4.03 -25.43
CA ILE A 7 -37.73 4.03 -26.85
C ILE A 7 -38.54 2.98 -27.63
N VAL A 8 -38.68 1.77 -27.09
CA VAL A 8 -39.50 0.71 -27.72
C VAL A 8 -40.98 1.10 -27.79
N TYR A 9 -41.55 1.66 -26.73
CA TYR A 9 -42.95 2.10 -26.74
C TYR A 9 -43.19 3.21 -27.77
N VAL A 10 -42.28 4.19 -27.86
CA VAL A 10 -42.40 5.24 -28.89
C VAL A 10 -42.20 4.67 -30.28
N GLY A 11 -41.21 3.80 -30.49
CA GLY A 11 -41.00 3.15 -31.78
C GLY A 11 -42.24 2.36 -32.23
N LEU A 12 -42.81 1.54 -31.35
CA LEU A 12 -44.02 0.76 -31.63
C LEU A 12 -45.24 1.67 -31.87
N GLY A 13 -45.40 2.73 -31.05
CA GLY A 13 -46.46 3.71 -31.23
C GLY A 13 -46.36 4.44 -32.58
N VAL A 14 -45.17 4.89 -32.96
CA VAL A 14 -44.91 5.55 -34.25
C VAL A 14 -45.15 4.61 -35.43
N ILE A 15 -44.67 3.35 -35.36
CA ILE A 15 -44.90 2.35 -36.41
C ILE A 15 -46.40 2.12 -36.62
N LEU A 16 -47.17 1.93 -35.54
CA LEU A 16 -48.62 1.71 -35.63
C LEU A 16 -49.37 2.91 -36.23
N VAL A 17 -49.00 4.13 -35.83
CA VAL A 17 -49.60 5.37 -36.37
C VAL A 17 -49.29 5.53 -37.86
N LEU A 18 -48.05 5.27 -38.29
CA LEU A 18 -47.63 5.41 -39.69
C LEU A 18 -48.15 4.28 -40.59
N PHE A 19 -48.32 3.07 -40.07
CA PHE A 19 -48.76 1.90 -40.83
C PHE A 19 -50.28 1.79 -40.95
N ALA A 20 -51.04 2.35 -40.00
CA ALA A 20 -52.50 2.29 -40.00
C ALA A 20 -53.19 2.83 -41.27
N PRO A 21 -52.74 3.94 -41.90
CA PRO A 21 -53.31 4.41 -43.17
C PRO A 21 -53.12 3.44 -44.34
N PHE A 22 -52.02 2.67 -44.36
CA PHE A 22 -51.77 1.69 -45.44
C PHE A 22 -52.76 0.52 -45.41
N ILE A 23 -53.20 0.11 -44.22
CA ILE A 23 -54.18 -0.98 -44.04
C ILE A 23 -55.62 -0.43 -43.96
N ASN A 24 -55.79 0.90 -43.90
CA ASN A 24 -57.07 1.57 -43.67
C ASN A 24 -57.78 1.07 -42.39
N ASN A 25 -57.02 0.79 -41.32
CA ASN A 25 -57.55 0.27 -40.07
C ASN A 25 -57.41 1.29 -38.94
N LEU A 26 -58.55 1.89 -38.56
CA LEU A 26 -58.64 2.90 -37.50
C LEU A 26 -58.17 2.39 -36.12
N GLN A 27 -58.31 1.09 -35.86
CA GLN A 27 -57.94 0.50 -34.57
C GLN A 27 -56.44 0.61 -34.30
N PHE A 28 -55.60 0.39 -35.31
CA PHE A 28 -54.14 0.53 -35.17
C PHE A 28 -53.71 1.98 -34.96
N PHE A 29 -54.40 2.93 -35.58
CA PHE A 29 -54.13 4.35 -35.38
C PHE A 29 -54.46 4.78 -33.94
N LEU A 30 -55.62 4.37 -33.41
CA LEU A 30 -56.01 4.64 -32.02
C LEU A 30 -55.06 3.97 -31.02
N LEU A 31 -54.63 2.72 -31.27
CA LEU A 31 -53.66 2.04 -30.44
C LEU A 31 -52.29 2.75 -30.43
N GLY A 32 -51.79 3.16 -31.59
CA GLY A 32 -50.52 3.87 -31.68
C GLY A 32 -50.55 5.24 -30.98
N THR A 33 -51.62 6.02 -31.18
CA THR A 33 -51.79 7.34 -30.54
C THR A 33 -51.95 7.23 -29.02
N THR A 34 -52.68 6.23 -28.51
CA THR A 34 -52.79 5.99 -27.06
C THR A 34 -51.46 5.63 -26.41
N ILE A 35 -50.62 4.81 -27.07
CA ILE A 35 -49.27 4.49 -26.59
C ILE A 35 -48.40 5.74 -26.54
N LEU A 36 -48.43 6.57 -27.58
CA LEU A 36 -47.68 7.83 -27.60
C LEU A 36 -48.18 8.83 -26.55
N ALA A 37 -49.49 8.97 -26.38
CA ALA A 37 -50.09 9.81 -25.36
C ALA A 37 -49.70 9.33 -23.95
N PHE A 38 -49.69 8.01 -23.71
CA PHE A 38 -49.24 7.43 -22.44
C PHE A 38 -47.79 7.80 -22.12
N VAL A 39 -46.87 7.66 -23.09
CA VAL A 39 -45.47 8.06 -22.90
C VAL A 39 -45.35 9.57 -22.65
N ALA A 40 -46.08 10.40 -23.40
CA ALA A 40 -46.06 11.86 -23.26
C ALA A 40 -46.55 12.31 -21.87
N VAL A 41 -47.67 11.78 -21.40
CA VAL A 41 -48.21 12.06 -20.05
C VAL A 41 -47.20 11.64 -18.98
N HIS A 42 -46.61 10.47 -19.10
CA HIS A 42 -45.62 9.98 -18.14
C HIS A 42 -44.26 10.71 -18.19
N SER A 43 -43.95 11.38 -19.30
CA SER A 43 -42.80 12.29 -19.41
C SER A 43 -43.03 13.59 -18.62
N LEU A 44 -44.29 14.04 -18.53
CA LEU A 44 -44.68 15.26 -17.79
C LEU A 44 -44.76 15.01 -16.28
N VAL A 45 -44.94 13.76 -15.85
CA VAL A 45 -44.80 13.33 -14.44
C VAL A 45 -43.31 13.36 -14.09
N ASN A 46 -42.81 14.59 -13.92
CA ASN A 46 -41.41 14.89 -13.85
C ASN A 46 -40.80 14.27 -12.58
N THR A 47 -39.72 13.51 -12.76
CA THR A 47 -38.84 13.04 -11.69
C THR A 47 -38.07 14.24 -11.14
N ARG A 48 -38.76 15.09 -10.35
CA ARG A 48 -38.16 16.25 -9.67
C ARG A 48 -36.90 15.80 -8.90
N PRO A 49 -35.85 16.64 -8.83
CA PRO A 49 -34.68 16.36 -8.03
C PRO A 49 -35.10 16.04 -6.60
N ILE A 50 -34.45 15.05 -6.00
CA ILE A 50 -34.77 14.58 -4.64
C ILE A 50 -33.60 14.90 -3.74
N GLU A 51 -33.93 15.43 -2.57
CA GLU A 51 -32.98 15.64 -1.49
C GLU A 51 -32.72 14.32 -0.77
N VAL A 52 -31.79 13.53 -1.31
CA VAL A 52 -31.26 12.34 -0.66
C VAL A 52 -29.86 12.65 -0.16
N LYS A 53 -29.59 12.33 1.10
CA LYS A 53 -28.23 12.36 1.67
C LYS A 53 -27.70 10.94 1.68
N VAL A 54 -26.54 10.72 1.09
CA VAL A 54 -25.82 9.45 1.13
C VAL A 54 -24.51 9.66 1.86
N THR A 55 -24.25 8.82 2.85
CA THR A 55 -23.00 8.83 3.62
C THR A 55 -22.49 7.41 3.77
N ARG A 56 -21.18 7.22 3.62
CA ARG A 56 -20.51 5.95 3.93
C ARG A 56 -20.01 6.00 5.36
N SER A 57 -20.29 4.95 6.11
CA SER A 57 -19.65 4.69 7.41
C SER A 57 -18.84 3.40 7.28
N PHE A 58 -17.66 3.38 7.86
CA PHE A 58 -16.78 2.20 7.91
C PHE A 58 -16.06 2.21 9.27
N ASN A 59 -15.69 1.03 9.74
CA ASN A 59 -15.09 0.86 11.07
C ASN A 59 -13.71 1.49 11.15
N ASP A 60 -12.88 1.26 10.13
CA ASP A 60 -11.51 1.75 10.05
C ASP A 60 -11.27 2.39 8.69
N ASP A 61 -10.68 3.59 8.67
CA ASP A 61 -10.30 4.32 7.46
C ASP A 61 -8.90 3.93 6.96
N GLN A 62 -8.14 3.22 7.80
CA GLN A 62 -6.83 2.65 7.51
C GLN A 62 -6.82 1.17 7.85
N VAL A 63 -6.53 0.34 6.86
CA VAL A 63 -6.49 -1.11 7.01
C VAL A 63 -5.27 -1.71 6.35
N PHE A 64 -4.89 -2.93 6.69
CA PHE A 64 -3.76 -3.60 6.04
C PHE A 64 -4.20 -4.33 4.76
N GLU A 65 -3.27 -4.56 3.84
CA GLU A 65 -3.46 -5.46 2.70
C GLU A 65 -4.03 -6.82 3.15
N ASN A 66 -4.90 -7.40 2.31
CA ASN A 66 -5.61 -8.67 2.53
C ASN A 66 -6.57 -8.64 3.73
N SER A 67 -6.99 -7.46 4.17
CA SER A 67 -8.09 -7.30 5.13
C SER A 67 -9.39 -6.95 4.42
N SER A 68 -10.50 -7.24 5.10
CA SER A 68 -11.84 -6.93 4.62
C SER A 68 -12.41 -5.74 5.39
N VAL A 69 -13.05 -4.80 4.68
CA VAL A 69 -13.68 -3.62 5.27
C VAL A 69 -15.18 -3.65 5.04
N SER A 70 -15.95 -3.61 6.13
CA SER A 70 -17.41 -3.45 6.05
C SER A 70 -17.74 -1.98 5.82
N ILE A 71 -18.55 -1.72 4.79
CA ILE A 71 -19.08 -0.40 4.47
C ILE A 71 -20.59 -0.41 4.69
N ASP A 72 -21.04 0.54 5.50
CA ASP A 72 -22.44 0.89 5.69
C ASP A 72 -22.78 2.11 4.84
N LEU A 73 -23.46 1.87 3.72
CA LEU A 73 -23.99 2.94 2.88
C LEU A 73 -25.32 3.41 3.45
N VAL A 74 -25.27 4.52 4.20
CA VAL A 74 -26.44 5.12 4.84
C VAL A 74 -27.10 6.09 3.88
N VAL A 75 -28.35 5.79 3.54
CA VAL A 75 -29.16 6.55 2.58
C VAL A 75 -30.35 7.15 3.33
N GLN A 76 -30.38 8.47 3.44
CA GLN A 76 -31.41 9.21 4.15
C GLN A 76 -32.23 10.06 3.18
N ASN A 77 -33.55 9.90 3.18
CA ASN A 77 -34.45 10.76 2.41
C ASN A 77 -34.85 12.00 3.20
N LYS A 78 -34.41 13.18 2.76
CA LYS A 78 -34.81 14.46 3.33
C LYS A 78 -35.97 15.12 2.57
N GLY A 79 -36.28 14.63 1.38
CA GLY A 79 -37.33 15.14 0.51
C GLY A 79 -38.66 14.39 0.65
N ARG A 80 -39.32 14.21 -0.49
CA ARG A 80 -40.59 13.47 -0.62
C ARG A 80 -40.34 11.96 -0.73
N SER A 81 -41.36 11.15 -0.46
CA SER A 81 -41.31 9.70 -0.67
C SER A 81 -40.91 9.35 -2.11
N VAL A 82 -39.93 8.46 -2.24
CA VAL A 82 -39.38 7.95 -3.51
C VAL A 82 -39.86 6.52 -3.71
N GLY A 83 -40.33 6.23 -4.93
CA GLY A 83 -40.82 4.91 -5.31
C GLY A 83 -39.70 3.89 -5.44
N PHE A 84 -38.98 3.93 -6.55
CA PHE A 84 -37.82 3.06 -6.80
C PHE A 84 -36.58 3.92 -6.99
N LEU A 85 -35.69 3.88 -5.99
CA LEU A 85 -34.39 4.51 -5.99
C LEU A 85 -33.34 3.42 -6.18
N GLU A 86 -32.67 3.45 -7.32
CA GLU A 86 -31.49 2.65 -7.60
C GLU A 86 -30.25 3.43 -7.16
N ILE A 87 -29.39 2.77 -6.41
CA ILE A 87 -28.20 3.34 -5.81
C ILE A 87 -27.04 2.48 -6.27
N TYR A 88 -26.07 3.12 -6.90
CA TYR A 88 -24.84 2.51 -7.31
C TYR A 88 -23.69 3.22 -6.62
N ASP A 89 -23.03 2.52 -5.71
CA ASP A 89 -21.83 3.01 -5.08
C ASP A 89 -20.63 2.81 -6.03
N ASN A 90 -20.16 3.91 -6.62
CA ASN A 90 -19.00 3.92 -7.50
C ASN A 90 -17.72 3.68 -6.68
N LEU A 91 -17.12 2.51 -6.85
CA LEU A 91 -15.86 2.13 -6.23
C LEU A 91 -14.71 2.21 -7.25
N PRO A 92 -13.46 2.47 -6.81
CA PRO A 92 -12.30 2.37 -7.68
C PRO A 92 -12.10 0.92 -8.17
N SER A 93 -11.51 0.76 -9.36
CA SER A 93 -11.30 -0.54 -10.01
C SER A 93 -10.42 -1.51 -9.23
N GLU A 94 -9.61 -0.98 -8.32
CA GLU A 94 -8.60 -1.69 -7.55
C GLU A 94 -9.18 -2.36 -6.30
N VAL A 95 -10.43 -2.03 -5.92
CA VAL A 95 -11.09 -2.57 -4.74
C VAL A 95 -12.31 -3.38 -5.16
N GLU A 96 -12.35 -4.64 -4.75
CA GLU A 96 -13.40 -5.58 -5.12
C GLU A 96 -14.42 -5.74 -3.98
N VAL A 97 -15.70 -5.93 -4.34
CA VAL A 97 -16.74 -6.28 -3.38
C VAL A 97 -16.68 -7.79 -3.13
N GLN A 98 -16.34 -8.19 -1.91
CA GLN A 98 -16.25 -9.60 -1.52
C GLN A 98 -17.62 -10.20 -1.22
N SER A 99 -18.45 -9.47 -0.48
CA SER A 99 -19.79 -9.90 -0.08
C SER A 99 -20.77 -8.73 -0.01
N GLY A 100 -22.05 -9.02 -0.23
CA GLY A 100 -23.08 -7.99 -0.39
C GLY A 100 -23.08 -7.39 -1.81
N LEU A 101 -23.83 -6.30 -1.97
CA LEU A 101 -23.94 -5.59 -3.25
C LEU A 101 -23.72 -4.09 -3.01
N ASN A 102 -22.77 -3.52 -3.75
CA ASN A 102 -22.60 -2.06 -3.84
C ASN A 102 -23.69 -1.39 -4.72
N HIS A 103 -24.61 -2.20 -5.22
CA HIS A 103 -25.78 -1.80 -6.00
C HIS A 103 -27.06 -2.26 -5.30
N SER A 104 -27.99 -1.34 -5.09
CA SER A 104 -29.28 -1.68 -4.47
C SER A 104 -30.42 -0.89 -5.10
N VAL A 105 -31.61 -1.51 -5.15
CA VAL A 105 -32.85 -0.86 -5.56
C VAL A 105 -33.78 -0.86 -4.36
N ILE A 106 -34.05 0.32 -3.81
CA ILE A 106 -34.82 0.50 -2.59
C ILE A 106 -36.01 1.43 -2.79
N ARG A 107 -37.02 1.25 -1.94
CA ARG A 107 -38.09 2.22 -1.77
C ARG A 107 -37.81 3.03 -0.52
N LEU A 108 -37.99 4.35 -0.59
CA LEU A 108 -37.57 5.25 0.48
C LEU A 108 -38.65 6.29 0.78
N ARG A 109 -39.39 6.11 1.87
CA ARG A 109 -40.41 7.04 2.35
C ARG A 109 -39.76 8.34 2.84
N LYS A 110 -40.58 9.38 2.99
CA LYS A 110 -40.14 10.65 3.59
C LYS A 110 -39.52 10.39 4.98
N SER A 111 -38.34 10.95 5.22
CA SER A 111 -37.57 10.80 6.47
C SER A 111 -37.09 9.39 6.79
N GLU A 112 -37.28 8.42 5.90
CA GLU A 112 -36.77 7.05 6.08
C GLU A 112 -35.26 7.01 5.83
N THR A 113 -34.58 6.16 6.61
CA THR A 113 -33.16 5.88 6.47
C THR A 113 -32.99 4.40 6.23
N VAL A 114 -32.24 4.04 5.20
CA VAL A 114 -31.90 2.67 4.84
C VAL A 114 -30.39 2.53 4.86
N VAL A 115 -29.90 1.41 5.40
CA VAL A 115 -28.49 1.08 5.41
C VAL A 115 -28.28 -0.12 4.49
N ASN A 116 -27.41 0.04 3.50
CA ASN A 116 -26.97 -1.06 2.65
C ASN A 116 -25.53 -1.42 3.05
N GLN A 117 -25.35 -2.63 3.57
CA GLN A 117 -24.05 -3.11 4.04
C GLN A 117 -23.40 -4.01 2.98
N TYR A 118 -22.14 -3.75 2.69
CA TYR A 118 -21.32 -4.60 1.82
C TYR A 118 -19.86 -4.62 2.30
N VAL A 119 -19.10 -5.63 1.90
CA VAL A 119 -17.72 -5.83 2.34
C VAL A 119 -16.77 -5.70 1.16
N LEU A 120 -15.73 -4.88 1.34
CA LEU A 120 -14.63 -4.72 0.38
C LEU A 120 -13.45 -5.61 0.73
N ASP A 121 -12.84 -6.20 -0.30
CA ASP A 121 -11.56 -6.94 -0.22
C ASP A 121 -10.41 -6.00 -0.61
N CYS A 122 -9.53 -5.68 0.35
CA CYS A 122 -8.45 -4.72 0.18
C CYS A 122 -7.13 -5.44 -0.14
N ARG A 123 -6.96 -5.91 -1.38
CA ARG A 123 -5.79 -6.70 -1.77
C ARG A 123 -4.54 -5.89 -2.12
N LEU A 124 -4.71 -4.63 -2.52
CA LEU A 124 -3.63 -3.77 -3.00
C LEU A 124 -3.43 -2.61 -2.03
N ARG A 125 -2.20 -2.36 -1.58
CA ARG A 125 -1.87 -1.11 -0.86
C ARG A 125 -2.15 0.11 -1.73
N GLY A 126 -2.57 1.19 -1.10
CA GLY A 126 -2.94 2.39 -1.83
C GLY A 126 -3.78 3.35 -1.02
N GLN A 127 -3.87 4.58 -1.51
CA GLN A 127 -4.94 5.49 -1.11
C GLN A 127 -6.05 5.47 -2.15
N PHE A 128 -7.20 4.95 -1.74
CA PHE A 128 -8.36 4.80 -2.60
C PHE A 128 -9.41 5.84 -2.26
N ARG A 129 -9.71 6.72 -3.21
CA ARG A 129 -10.86 7.61 -3.10
C ARG A 129 -12.09 6.84 -3.55
N LEU A 130 -13.03 6.62 -2.63
CA LEU A 130 -14.32 6.03 -2.97
C LEU A 130 -15.09 7.07 -3.79
N GLY A 131 -15.54 6.69 -4.98
CA GLY A 131 -16.16 7.60 -5.94
C GLY A 131 -17.46 8.22 -5.44
N ASN A 132 -18.12 9.05 -6.26
CA ASN A 132 -19.42 9.59 -5.89
C ASN A 132 -20.52 8.55 -6.10
N PRO A 133 -21.38 8.24 -5.11
CA PRO A 133 -22.55 7.40 -5.34
C PRO A 133 -23.44 7.99 -6.43
N ARG A 134 -23.86 7.13 -7.36
CA ARG A 134 -24.85 7.44 -8.39
C ARG A 134 -26.22 7.01 -7.95
N LEU A 135 -27.17 7.92 -8.06
CA LEU A 135 -28.57 7.67 -7.78
C LEU A 135 -29.36 7.72 -9.08
N ARG A 136 -30.21 6.72 -9.31
CA ARG A 136 -31.18 6.68 -10.39
C ARG A 136 -32.57 6.53 -9.81
N ILE A 137 -33.42 7.50 -10.10
CA ILE A 137 -34.81 7.51 -9.64
C ILE A 137 -35.70 7.19 -10.82
N TYR A 138 -36.46 6.11 -10.72
CA TYR A 138 -37.41 5.74 -11.74
C TYR A 138 -38.78 6.37 -11.49
N ASN A 139 -39.43 6.80 -12.56
CA ASN A 139 -40.84 7.14 -12.50
C ASN A 139 -41.69 5.84 -12.34
N PRO A 140 -42.95 5.93 -11.88
CA PRO A 140 -43.78 4.74 -11.64
C PRO A 140 -43.95 3.81 -12.85
N SER A 141 -43.86 4.35 -14.07
CA SER A 141 -43.96 3.56 -15.32
C SER A 141 -42.61 2.98 -15.80
N PHE A 142 -41.50 3.26 -15.12
CA PHE A 142 -40.13 2.89 -15.54
C PHE A 142 -39.76 3.32 -16.97
N LEU A 143 -40.44 4.34 -17.50
CA LEU A 143 -40.18 4.89 -18.84
C LEU A 143 -39.08 5.95 -18.78
N PHE A 144 -39.02 6.66 -17.65
CA PHE A 144 -38.08 7.75 -17.45
C PHE A 144 -37.35 7.56 -16.13
N TYR A 145 -36.10 8.01 -16.12
CA TYR A 145 -35.31 8.10 -14.90
C TYR A 145 -34.59 9.45 -14.80
N TYR A 146 -34.34 9.85 -13.57
CA TYR A 146 -33.45 10.96 -13.24
C TYR A 146 -32.19 10.41 -12.59
N GLU A 147 -31.03 10.86 -13.06
CA GLU A 147 -29.73 10.47 -12.53
C GLU A 147 -29.09 11.65 -11.80
N SER A 148 -28.51 11.38 -10.63
CA SER A 148 -27.80 12.36 -9.82
C SER A 148 -26.58 11.72 -9.19
N GLU A 149 -25.48 12.46 -9.14
CA GLU A 149 -24.30 12.08 -8.36
C GLU A 149 -24.30 12.84 -7.04
N ILE A 150 -24.03 12.13 -5.95
CA ILE A 150 -23.85 12.75 -4.63
C ILE A 150 -22.36 12.87 -4.37
N GLN A 151 -21.90 14.09 -4.10
CA GLN A 151 -20.51 14.30 -3.70
C GLN A 151 -20.23 13.58 -2.38
N SER A 152 -19.29 12.65 -2.40
CA SER A 152 -18.80 11.95 -1.23
C SER A 152 -17.28 12.01 -1.21
N LYS A 153 -16.70 12.43 -0.08
CA LYS A 153 -15.26 12.58 0.11
C LYS A 153 -14.69 11.46 0.99
N SER A 154 -15.15 10.24 0.79
CA SER A 154 -14.64 9.09 1.55
C SER A 154 -13.36 8.57 0.91
N SER A 155 -12.32 8.38 1.72
CA SER A 155 -11.07 7.74 1.33
C SER A 155 -10.79 6.55 2.22
N LEU A 156 -10.20 5.51 1.64
CA LEU A 156 -9.73 4.32 2.32
C LEU A 156 -8.23 4.20 2.06
N VAL A 157 -7.44 4.04 3.13
CA VAL A 157 -6.01 3.81 3.02
C VAL A 157 -5.73 2.34 3.31
N VAL A 158 -5.13 1.65 2.34
CA VAL A 158 -4.67 0.28 2.51
C VAL A 158 -3.16 0.30 2.70
N LEU A 159 -2.72 -0.02 3.90
CA LEU A 159 -1.34 -0.09 4.33
C LEU A 159 -0.70 -1.39 3.84
N PRO A 160 0.60 -1.38 3.48
CA PRO A 160 1.31 -2.59 3.09
C PRO A 160 1.29 -3.65 4.19
N GLN A 161 1.21 -4.92 3.82
CA GLN A 161 1.26 -6.02 4.77
C GLN A 161 2.59 -6.02 5.55
N ILE A 162 2.52 -6.29 6.86
CA ILE A 162 3.69 -6.45 7.72
C ILE A 162 3.90 -7.93 8.00
N GLU A 163 5.09 -8.41 7.70
CA GLU A 163 5.56 -9.73 8.08
C GLU A 163 6.39 -9.64 9.36
N GLN A 164 6.19 -10.58 10.30
CA GLN A 164 6.97 -10.60 11.52
C GLN A 164 8.37 -11.16 11.25
N ILE A 165 9.39 -10.33 11.46
CA ILE A 165 10.79 -10.73 11.33
C ILE A 165 11.26 -11.23 12.72
N GLU A 166 11.62 -12.51 12.80
CA GLU A 166 12.15 -13.14 14.01
C GLU A 166 13.48 -13.85 13.73
N GLY A 167 14.31 -14.00 14.77
CA GLY A 167 15.53 -14.82 14.70
C GLY A 167 16.71 -14.23 13.91
N VAL A 168 16.61 -12.99 13.41
CA VAL A 168 17.70 -12.31 12.70
C VAL A 168 18.35 -11.27 13.61
N ASP A 169 19.66 -11.38 13.82
CA ASP A 169 20.42 -10.34 14.52
C ASP A 169 20.87 -9.25 13.53
N LEU A 170 20.03 -8.24 13.39
CA LEU A 170 20.31 -7.04 12.59
C LEU A 170 20.99 -5.92 13.41
N SER A 171 21.53 -6.26 14.58
CA SER A 171 22.10 -5.27 15.50
C SER A 171 23.35 -4.60 14.95
N THR A 172 23.56 -3.38 15.41
CA THR A 172 24.73 -2.56 15.10
C THR A 172 25.85 -2.78 16.10
N GLU A 173 27.09 -2.74 15.63
CA GLU A 173 28.29 -2.76 16.51
C GLU A 173 28.59 -1.39 17.14
N PHE A 174 27.91 -0.32 16.69
CA PHE A 174 28.19 1.06 17.10
C PHE A 174 26.90 1.76 17.55
N PRO A 175 26.55 1.66 18.83
CA PRO A 175 25.34 2.30 19.34
C PRO A 175 25.49 3.80 19.55
N LYS A 176 24.41 4.55 19.34
CA LYS A 176 24.30 5.93 19.81
C LYS A 176 23.68 5.95 21.20
N MET A 177 24.35 6.62 22.14
CA MET A 177 23.75 6.99 23.42
C MET A 177 22.86 8.22 23.23
N TYR A 178 21.60 8.14 23.65
CA TYR A 178 20.67 9.27 23.68
C TYR A 178 20.22 9.53 25.13
N GLN A 179 20.11 10.80 25.53
CA GLN A 179 19.60 11.14 26.86
C GLN A 179 18.12 10.72 27.00
N GLY A 180 17.80 9.94 28.03
CA GLY A 180 16.43 9.50 28.35
C GLY A 180 16.01 8.15 27.76
N ALA A 181 16.91 7.42 27.10
CA ALA A 181 16.66 6.02 26.76
C ALA A 181 16.61 5.17 28.04
N MET A 182 15.54 4.40 28.23
CA MET A 182 15.47 3.44 29.34
C MET A 182 16.22 2.16 28.92
N PRO A 183 17.32 1.80 29.59
CA PRO A 183 18.16 0.70 29.15
C PRO A 183 17.43 -0.65 29.23
N ILE A 184 17.59 -1.47 28.19
CA ILE A 184 17.21 -2.89 28.24
C ILE A 184 18.46 -3.66 28.66
N ARG A 185 18.32 -4.44 29.74
CA ARG A 185 19.40 -5.21 30.37
C ARG A 185 19.90 -6.35 29.47
N ARG A 186 20.85 -6.06 28.59
CA ARG A 186 21.67 -7.08 27.89
C ARG A 186 23.15 -6.77 28.10
N ILE A 187 23.92 -7.80 28.42
CA ILE A 187 25.37 -7.68 28.65
C ILE A 187 26.05 -7.54 27.28
N GLY A 188 26.83 -6.47 27.11
CA GLY A 188 27.60 -6.16 25.90
C GLY A 188 29.06 -5.81 26.19
N THR A 189 29.81 -5.57 25.13
CA THR A 189 31.25 -5.23 25.15
C THR A 189 31.53 -3.73 25.21
N SER A 190 30.51 -2.88 25.03
CA SER A 190 30.59 -1.40 25.07
C SER A 190 29.26 -0.79 25.52
N GLY A 191 29.30 0.35 26.22
CA GLY A 191 28.12 1.06 26.73
C GLY A 191 28.32 1.60 28.15
N GLU A 192 27.25 1.81 28.90
CA GLU A 192 27.34 2.16 30.33
C GLU A 192 27.89 0.99 31.16
N PHE A 193 28.58 1.26 32.26
CA PHE A 193 29.11 0.20 33.12
C PHE A 193 27.95 -0.61 33.76
N TYR A 194 27.87 -1.89 33.42
CA TYR A 194 26.83 -2.78 33.94
C TYR A 194 27.29 -3.51 35.21
N GLY A 195 28.53 -4.00 35.21
CA GLY A 195 29.04 -4.77 36.33
C GLY A 195 30.43 -5.34 36.11
N ILE A 196 30.83 -6.25 36.99
CA ILE A 196 32.15 -6.89 36.97
C ILE A 196 31.94 -8.40 37.09
N ARG A 197 32.63 -9.17 36.26
CA ARG A 197 32.67 -10.64 36.39
C ARG A 197 34.10 -11.17 36.37
N GLU A 198 34.28 -12.43 36.74
CA GLU A 198 35.56 -13.11 36.56
C GLU A 198 35.92 -13.24 35.07
N TYR A 199 37.21 -13.08 34.78
CA TYR A 199 37.79 -13.23 33.44
C TYR A 199 37.69 -14.68 32.97
N PHE A 200 37.24 -14.86 31.73
CA PHE A 200 37.30 -16.13 31.03
C PHE A 200 38.26 -16.03 29.84
N PRO A 201 39.00 -17.10 29.52
CA PRO A 201 39.81 -17.15 28.31
C PRO A 201 38.97 -16.87 27.06
N GLY A 202 39.30 -15.80 26.34
CA GLY A 202 38.52 -15.28 25.20
C GLY A 202 38.01 -13.85 25.41
N ASP A 203 38.03 -13.36 26.64
CA ASP A 203 37.71 -11.96 26.93
C ASP A 203 38.81 -11.00 26.46
N ASP A 204 38.40 -9.85 25.95
CA ASP A 204 39.32 -8.80 25.50
C ASP A 204 40.08 -8.20 26.68
N PHE A 205 41.42 -8.22 26.63
CA PHE A 205 42.29 -7.68 27.67
C PHE A 205 42.04 -6.19 27.95
N LYS A 206 41.51 -5.43 26.97
CA LYS A 206 41.18 -4.01 27.16
C LYS A 206 40.08 -3.79 28.21
N ASN A 207 39.24 -4.80 28.45
CA ASN A 207 38.12 -4.73 29.38
C ASN A 207 38.50 -5.20 30.80
N ILE A 208 39.76 -5.61 31.04
CA ILE A 208 40.21 -6.03 32.37
C ILE A 208 40.20 -4.84 33.33
N ASN A 209 39.55 -5.02 34.47
CA ASN A 209 39.53 -4.02 35.52
C ASN A 209 40.79 -4.11 36.38
N TRP A 210 41.85 -3.42 35.95
CA TRP A 210 43.14 -3.38 36.65
C TRP A 210 43.04 -2.84 38.08
N ARG A 211 42.06 -1.97 38.36
CA ARG A 211 41.82 -1.41 39.71
C ARG A 211 41.30 -2.46 40.68
N VAL A 212 40.41 -3.35 40.22
CA VAL A 212 39.94 -4.49 41.01
C VAL A 212 41.03 -5.52 41.16
N PHE A 213 41.76 -5.82 40.07
CA PHE A 213 42.90 -6.74 40.11
C PHE A 213 43.95 -6.32 41.16
N GLY A 214 44.28 -5.02 41.24
CA GLY A 214 45.23 -4.51 42.23
C GLY A 214 44.81 -4.71 43.70
N ARG A 215 43.51 -4.92 43.97
CA ARG A 215 42.98 -5.13 45.33
C ARG A 215 42.72 -6.59 45.65
N THR A 216 42.19 -7.36 44.70
CA THR A 216 41.73 -8.73 44.93
C THR A 216 42.66 -9.80 44.35
N ARG A 217 43.62 -9.40 43.49
CA ARG A 217 44.47 -10.30 42.68
C ARG A 217 43.70 -11.31 41.84
N LYS A 218 42.40 -11.10 41.62
CA LYS A 218 41.57 -11.88 40.71
C LYS A 218 41.37 -11.11 39.41
N LEU A 219 41.59 -11.77 38.28
CA LEU A 219 41.32 -11.18 36.97
C LEU A 219 39.80 -11.05 36.80
N MET A 220 39.35 -9.81 36.67
CA MET A 220 37.96 -9.47 36.49
C MET A 220 37.80 -8.52 35.31
N VAL A 221 36.69 -8.66 34.60
CA VAL A 221 36.40 -7.92 33.37
C VAL A 221 35.18 -7.04 33.61
N ASN A 222 35.26 -5.78 33.17
CA ASN A 222 34.13 -4.87 33.14
C ASN A 222 33.12 -5.35 32.10
N GLN A 223 31.87 -5.53 32.53
CA GLN A 223 30.73 -5.71 31.65
C GLN A 223 30.08 -4.36 31.41
N PHE A 224 29.70 -4.11 30.15
CA PHE A 224 28.97 -2.91 29.78
C PHE A 224 27.54 -3.28 29.39
N GLU A 225 26.59 -2.37 29.60
CA GLU A 225 25.21 -2.51 29.18
C GLU A 225 25.12 -2.22 27.69
N ARG A 226 24.53 -3.15 26.93
CA ARG A 226 24.34 -3.01 25.49
C ARG A 226 23.12 -2.13 25.23
N GLU A 227 23.33 -0.83 25.09
CA GLU A 227 22.40 0.04 24.38
C GLU A 227 22.69 -0.13 22.89
N ASP A 228 21.73 -0.52 22.04
CA ASP A 228 21.88 -0.48 20.58
C ASP A 228 20.74 0.36 19.99
N ILE A 229 20.74 1.68 20.28
CA ILE A 229 19.89 2.61 19.53
C ILE A 229 20.70 3.08 18.33
N SER A 230 20.31 2.61 17.15
CA SER A 230 20.89 3.05 15.90
C SER A 230 19.86 3.75 15.03
N ASP A 231 20.34 4.75 14.29
CA ASP A 231 19.58 5.34 13.20
C ASP A 231 19.77 4.46 11.98
N ILE A 232 18.68 3.87 11.50
CA ILE A 232 18.65 2.96 10.36
C ILE A 232 17.96 3.67 9.21
N MET A 233 18.55 3.60 8.02
CA MET A 233 17.94 4.18 6.82
C MET A 233 17.49 3.06 5.88
N ILE A 234 16.21 3.07 5.52
CA ILE A 234 15.68 2.22 4.45
C ILE A 234 15.54 3.08 3.20
N VAL A 235 16.13 2.62 2.10
CA VAL A 235 16.07 3.26 0.79
C VAL A 235 15.26 2.36 -0.14
N LEU A 236 14.11 2.85 -0.58
CA LEU A 236 13.15 2.13 -1.43
C LEU A 236 13.22 2.66 -2.86
N ASP A 237 13.45 1.77 -3.82
CA ASP A 237 13.32 2.07 -5.24
C ASP A 237 11.84 2.10 -5.64
N ALA A 238 11.40 3.24 -6.16
CA ALA A 238 10.05 3.50 -6.65
C ALA A 238 10.05 3.96 -8.11
N ARG A 239 11.13 3.70 -8.86
CA ARG A 239 11.21 3.98 -10.29
C ARG A 239 10.15 3.18 -11.07
N GLU A 240 9.82 3.64 -12.27
CA GLU A 240 8.85 3.00 -13.17
C GLU A 240 9.14 1.49 -13.39
N ILE A 241 10.41 1.10 -13.49
CA ILE A 241 10.82 -0.30 -13.66
C ILE A 241 10.37 -1.22 -12.52
N THR A 242 10.14 -0.69 -11.31
CA THR A 242 9.67 -1.49 -10.17
C THR A 242 8.18 -1.86 -10.28
N GLY A 243 7.45 -1.23 -11.22
CA GLY A 243 6.06 -1.53 -11.54
C GLY A 243 5.88 -2.62 -12.60
N THR A 244 6.97 -3.25 -13.08
CA THR A 244 6.87 -4.37 -14.04
C THR A 244 6.18 -5.58 -13.40
N GLY A 245 5.35 -6.26 -14.20
CA GLY A 245 4.56 -7.40 -13.74
C GLY A 245 3.08 -7.06 -13.70
N THR A 246 2.35 -7.66 -12.76
CA THR A 246 0.92 -7.39 -12.56
C THR A 246 0.68 -6.29 -11.53
N VAL A 247 -0.55 -5.77 -11.49
CA VAL A 247 -0.95 -4.75 -10.49
C VAL A 247 -0.71 -5.23 -9.06
N LEU A 248 -1.01 -6.50 -8.76
CA LEU A 248 -0.81 -7.07 -7.41
C LEU A 248 0.62 -7.53 -7.17
N ARG A 249 1.23 -8.18 -8.16
CA ARG A 249 2.57 -8.79 -8.03
C ARG A 249 3.54 -8.08 -8.95
N ASN A 250 4.30 -7.16 -8.35
CA ASN A 250 5.39 -6.42 -8.95
C ASN A 250 6.47 -6.15 -7.89
N PRO A 251 7.71 -5.85 -8.30
CA PRO A 251 8.81 -5.54 -7.40
C PRO A 251 8.47 -4.45 -6.37
N LEU A 252 7.73 -3.41 -6.75
CA LEU A 252 7.40 -2.31 -5.85
C LEU A 252 6.54 -2.75 -4.67
N ASN A 253 5.49 -3.53 -4.90
CA ASN A 253 4.60 -4.01 -3.84
C ASN A 253 5.36 -4.87 -2.83
N TYR A 254 6.20 -5.79 -3.32
CA TYR A 254 7.07 -6.58 -2.46
C TYR A 254 8.12 -5.74 -1.75
N SER A 255 8.68 -4.72 -2.41
CA SER A 255 9.61 -3.77 -1.78
C SER A 255 8.94 -3.02 -0.62
N CYS A 256 7.70 -2.57 -0.81
CA CYS A 256 6.91 -1.91 0.23
C CYS A 256 6.58 -2.85 1.39
N LYS A 257 6.22 -4.12 1.12
CA LYS A 257 6.03 -5.16 2.14
C LYS A 257 7.31 -5.39 2.95
N ALA A 258 8.45 -5.53 2.28
CA ALA A 258 9.75 -5.69 2.94
C ALA A 258 10.12 -4.47 3.78
N ALA A 259 9.95 -3.26 3.24
CA ALA A 259 10.19 -2.01 3.97
C ALA A 259 9.30 -1.91 5.21
N ALA A 260 7.99 -2.14 5.08
CA ALA A 260 7.04 -2.12 6.20
C ALA A 260 7.44 -3.11 7.30
N SER A 261 7.83 -4.32 6.91
CA SER A 261 8.29 -5.38 7.82
C SER A 261 9.56 -5.00 8.57
N LEU A 262 10.55 -4.44 7.86
CA LEU A 262 11.81 -3.97 8.43
C LEU A 262 11.61 -2.77 9.36
N VAL A 263 10.79 -1.79 8.97
CA VAL A 263 10.45 -0.63 9.81
C VAL A 263 9.81 -1.10 11.11
N ASN A 264 8.80 -1.98 11.04
CA ASN A 264 8.15 -2.52 12.23
C ASN A 264 9.14 -3.29 13.12
N PHE A 265 9.99 -4.13 12.53
CA PHE A 265 11.02 -4.86 13.27
C PHE A 265 11.98 -3.93 14.03
N PHE A 266 12.50 -2.91 13.34
CA PHE A 266 13.47 -1.98 13.93
C PHE A 266 12.85 -1.06 14.98
N LEU A 267 11.63 -0.59 14.77
CA LEU A 267 10.91 0.19 15.78
C LEU A 267 10.60 -0.64 17.03
N ARG A 268 10.22 -1.91 16.88
CA ARG A 268 10.01 -2.83 18.02
C ARG A 268 11.29 -3.12 18.79
N THR A 269 12.44 -3.12 18.12
CA THR A 269 13.77 -3.24 18.75
C THR A 269 14.31 -1.91 19.28
N ARG A 270 13.47 -0.86 19.35
CA ARG A 270 13.78 0.50 19.84
C ARG A 270 14.83 1.26 19.02
N ASN A 271 15.03 0.88 17.76
CA ASN A 271 15.85 1.66 16.82
C ASN A 271 15.06 2.83 16.24
N ARG A 272 15.78 3.83 15.73
CA ARG A 272 15.21 4.93 14.94
C ARG A 272 15.27 4.55 13.47
N VAL A 273 14.17 4.69 12.75
CA VAL A 273 14.10 4.25 11.34
C VAL A 273 13.73 5.42 10.45
N GLY A 274 14.55 5.73 9.46
CA GLY A 274 14.22 6.63 8.36
C GLY A 274 13.82 5.85 7.10
N LEU A 275 13.08 6.52 6.23
CA LEU A 275 12.72 6.01 4.90
C LEU A 275 13.10 7.05 3.85
N ILE A 276 13.79 6.63 2.80
CA ILE A 276 13.98 7.40 1.57
C ILE A 276 13.32 6.63 0.44
N THR A 277 12.46 7.29 -0.34
CA THR A 277 11.92 6.73 -1.57
C THR A 277 12.44 7.55 -2.75
N TYR A 278 12.80 6.89 -3.85
CA TYR A 278 13.32 7.57 -5.04
C TYR A 278 12.73 6.98 -6.32
N GLY A 279 12.40 7.84 -7.29
CA GLY A 279 11.79 7.43 -8.55
C GLY A 279 11.56 8.64 -9.46
N GLU A 280 10.41 9.30 -9.31
CA GLU A 280 10.09 10.58 -9.95
C GLU A 280 10.69 11.76 -9.18
N SER A 281 10.63 11.68 -7.86
CA SER A 281 11.25 12.60 -6.92
C SER A 281 11.86 11.82 -5.77
N VAL A 282 12.74 12.45 -5.00
CA VAL A 282 13.24 11.87 -3.75
C VAL A 282 12.37 12.38 -2.59
N ASN A 283 11.80 11.47 -1.80
CA ASN A 283 11.07 11.79 -0.58
C ASN A 283 11.81 11.20 0.62
N VAL A 284 11.99 12.01 1.67
CA VAL A 284 12.79 11.65 2.85
C VAL A 284 11.96 11.79 4.12
N ILE A 285 11.85 10.69 4.85
CA ILE A 285 11.36 10.65 6.22
C ILE A 285 12.57 10.47 7.15
N SER A 286 12.83 11.50 7.96
CA SER A 286 13.89 11.45 8.96
C SER A 286 13.65 10.33 10.00
N PRO A 287 14.72 9.76 10.57
CA PRO A 287 14.60 8.72 11.59
C PRO A 287 13.85 9.18 12.82
N ASP A 288 12.91 8.36 13.25
CA ASP A 288 12.17 8.57 14.49
C ASP A 288 11.77 7.21 15.09
N THR A 289 11.15 7.25 16.27
CA THR A 289 10.69 6.07 17.02
C THR A 289 9.17 6.09 17.25
N GLY A 290 8.64 4.97 17.74
CA GLY A 290 7.26 4.87 18.21
C GLY A 290 6.22 4.53 17.15
N GLU A 291 5.00 4.22 17.60
CA GLU A 291 3.91 3.76 16.73
C GLU A 291 3.41 4.83 15.77
N ARG A 292 3.35 6.09 16.21
CA ARG A 292 2.94 7.20 15.33
C ARG A 292 3.87 7.32 14.11
N HIS A 293 5.17 7.08 14.32
CA HIS A 293 6.14 7.08 13.25
C HIS A 293 5.97 5.86 12.33
N LEU A 294 5.70 4.68 12.89
CA LEU A 294 5.36 3.49 12.10
C LEU A 294 4.21 3.79 11.13
N TYR A 295 3.09 4.32 11.63
CA TYR A 295 1.94 4.67 10.77
C TYR A 295 2.26 5.75 9.74
N LYS A 296 3.10 6.75 10.08
CA LYS A 296 3.58 7.74 9.10
C LYS A 296 4.36 7.10 7.95
N VAL A 297 5.23 6.13 8.27
CA VAL A 297 5.99 5.40 7.26
C VAL A 297 5.08 4.48 6.43
N LEU A 298 4.17 3.74 7.07
CA LEU A 298 3.22 2.85 6.37
C LEU A 298 2.28 3.61 5.43
N THR A 299 1.76 4.76 5.87
CA THR A 299 0.92 5.63 5.03
C THR A 299 1.70 6.18 3.84
N THR A 300 2.97 6.54 4.03
CA THR A 300 3.85 6.94 2.92
C THR A 300 4.07 5.78 1.95
N LEU A 301 4.36 4.56 2.46
CA LEU A 301 4.50 3.37 1.62
C LEU A 301 3.21 3.00 0.87
N ALA A 302 2.04 3.29 1.44
CA ALA A 302 0.76 3.13 0.74
C ALA A 302 0.59 4.15 -0.42
N GLU A 303 1.18 5.34 -0.32
CA GLU A 303 1.12 6.37 -1.38
C GLU A 303 2.12 6.12 -2.53
N VAL A 304 3.20 5.40 -2.28
CA VAL A 304 4.27 5.18 -3.26
C VAL A 304 3.76 4.45 -4.51
N LYS A 305 3.98 5.05 -5.67
CA LYS A 305 3.71 4.49 -7.00
C LYS A 305 5.00 4.37 -7.80
N ALA A 306 5.05 3.39 -8.70
CA ALA A 306 6.17 3.23 -9.62
C ALA A 306 6.14 4.37 -10.64
N SER A 307 7.06 5.32 -10.53
CA SER A 307 7.14 6.49 -11.40
C SER A 307 8.56 7.00 -11.50
N GLY A 308 8.91 7.58 -12.65
CA GLY A 308 10.20 8.21 -12.90
C GLY A 308 11.38 7.26 -13.00
N SER A 309 12.56 7.86 -13.16
CA SER A 309 13.81 7.16 -13.52
C SER A 309 15.05 7.69 -12.81
N LEU A 310 14.89 8.44 -11.72
CA LEU A 310 16.03 8.93 -10.93
C LEU A 310 16.82 7.74 -10.36
N GLY A 311 18.12 7.67 -10.64
CA GLY A 311 18.97 6.57 -10.17
C GLY A 311 19.36 6.72 -8.70
N LEU A 312 19.89 5.64 -8.10
CA LEU A 312 20.24 5.55 -6.68
C LEU A 312 21.22 6.65 -6.21
N HIS A 313 22.04 7.20 -7.11
CA HIS A 313 22.97 8.28 -6.78
C HIS A 313 22.28 9.54 -6.23
N THR A 314 21.01 9.80 -6.55
CA THR A 314 20.30 10.98 -6.05
C THR A 314 20.10 10.95 -4.55
N VAL A 315 20.04 9.75 -3.96
CA VAL A 315 19.88 9.52 -2.52
C VAL A 315 21.14 9.85 -1.72
N LEU A 316 22.31 9.93 -2.37
CA LEU A 316 23.60 10.14 -1.71
C LEU A 316 23.69 11.49 -0.99
N GLY A 317 22.94 12.50 -1.45
CA GLY A 317 22.83 13.81 -0.82
C GLY A 317 22.14 13.72 0.53
N ASP A 318 21.01 13.04 0.58
CA ASP A 318 20.20 12.89 1.80
C ASP A 318 20.89 12.01 2.86
N LEU A 319 21.68 11.03 2.41
CA LEU A 319 22.53 10.22 3.29
C LEU A 319 23.68 11.01 3.93
N ARG A 320 24.01 12.24 3.48
CA ARG A 320 25.08 13.05 4.09
C ARG A 320 24.74 13.50 5.50
N ASN A 321 23.45 13.68 5.80
CA ASN A 321 22.97 14.09 7.12
C ASN A 321 22.94 12.94 8.13
N PHE A 322 23.28 11.73 7.68
CA PHE A 322 23.29 10.52 8.50
C PHE A 322 24.67 10.21 9.07
N THR A 323 24.68 9.61 10.25
CA THR A 323 25.93 9.23 10.90
C THR A 323 26.62 8.10 10.17
N PRO A 324 27.92 8.24 9.85
CA PRO A 324 28.74 7.14 9.36
C PRO A 324 28.59 5.90 10.27
N ARG A 325 28.57 4.69 9.69
CA ARG A 325 28.38 3.38 10.35
C ARG A 325 26.95 2.98 10.71
N SER A 326 25.97 3.84 10.46
CA SER A 326 24.55 3.44 10.48
C SER A 326 24.24 2.34 9.45
N PRO A 327 23.31 1.41 9.73
CA PRO A 327 22.80 0.49 8.72
C PRO A 327 22.01 1.24 7.64
N VAL A 328 22.31 0.93 6.38
CA VAL A 328 21.56 1.41 5.22
C VAL A 328 21.06 0.19 4.46
N MET A 329 19.74 0.09 4.31
CA MET A 329 19.10 -1.00 3.59
C MET A 329 18.52 -0.48 2.30
N VAL A 330 19.07 -0.90 1.16
CA VAL A 330 18.57 -0.55 -0.16
C VAL A 330 17.68 -1.68 -0.66
N ILE A 331 16.41 -1.41 -0.89
CA ILE A 331 15.44 -2.34 -1.45
C ILE A 331 15.22 -1.95 -2.91
N SER A 332 15.88 -2.67 -3.82
CA SER A 332 15.92 -2.37 -5.25
C SER A 332 16.48 -3.57 -6.02
N THR A 333 15.96 -3.82 -7.22
CA THR A 333 16.59 -4.75 -8.18
C THR A 333 17.84 -4.17 -8.82
N LEU A 334 18.11 -2.86 -8.64
CA LEU A 334 19.20 -2.08 -9.25
C LEU A 334 19.19 -2.11 -10.79
N GLU A 335 18.14 -2.65 -11.38
CA GLU A 335 18.02 -2.80 -12.82
C GLU A 335 17.90 -1.44 -13.50
N ASN A 336 18.48 -1.36 -14.70
CA ASN A 336 18.51 -0.18 -15.54
C ASN A 336 19.03 1.10 -14.83
N ASP A 337 19.76 0.97 -13.72
CA ASP A 337 20.44 2.08 -13.06
C ASP A 337 21.93 2.06 -13.37
N LYS A 338 22.37 2.96 -14.25
CA LYS A 338 23.80 3.14 -14.60
C LYS A 338 24.62 3.69 -13.44
N THR A 339 23.98 4.29 -12.44
CA THR A 339 24.64 4.96 -11.31
C THR A 339 24.72 4.08 -10.06
N SER A 340 24.03 2.94 -10.06
CA SER A 340 23.95 1.99 -8.94
C SER A 340 25.33 1.62 -8.39
N ALA A 341 26.25 1.17 -9.24
CA ALA A 341 27.58 0.74 -8.81
C ALA A 341 28.38 1.87 -8.13
N THR A 342 28.32 3.09 -8.68
CA THR A 342 28.99 4.26 -8.10
C THR A 342 28.35 4.64 -6.77
N ALA A 343 27.02 4.63 -6.70
CA ALA A 343 26.28 4.97 -5.49
C ALA A 343 26.54 3.98 -4.36
N LEU A 344 26.48 2.67 -4.63
CA LEU A 344 26.77 1.63 -3.64
C LEU A 344 28.21 1.75 -3.13
N ARG A 345 29.18 1.98 -4.03
CA ARG A 345 30.58 2.19 -3.66
C ARG A 345 30.75 3.40 -2.73
N GLU A 346 30.07 4.50 -3.01
CA GLU A 346 30.15 5.70 -2.18
C GLU A 346 29.49 5.50 -0.80
N ILE A 347 28.37 4.79 -0.75
CA ILE A 347 27.71 4.41 0.52
C ILE A 347 28.66 3.55 1.37
N THR A 348 29.26 2.51 0.79
CA THR A 348 30.23 1.66 1.50
C THR A 348 31.48 2.44 1.91
N ALA A 349 32.02 3.29 1.03
CA ALA A 349 33.21 4.10 1.30
C ALA A 349 33.02 5.11 2.44
N ARG A 350 31.79 5.60 2.64
CA ARG A 350 31.41 6.44 3.80
C ARG A 350 31.32 5.64 5.11
N GLY A 351 31.47 4.32 5.05
CA GLY A 351 31.48 3.43 6.20
C GLY A 351 30.09 2.98 6.67
N PHE A 352 29.03 3.16 5.87
CA PHE A 352 27.72 2.61 6.18
C PHE A 352 27.70 1.08 6.08
N LYS A 353 26.94 0.40 6.95
CA LYS A 353 26.68 -1.04 6.81
C LYS A 353 25.57 -1.24 5.80
N LEU A 354 25.96 -1.46 4.54
CA LEU A 354 25.04 -1.54 3.41
C LEU A 354 24.51 -2.96 3.22
N THR A 355 23.19 -3.09 3.24
CA THR A 355 22.47 -4.30 2.83
C THR A 355 21.61 -3.99 1.61
N VAL A 356 21.68 -4.83 0.56
CA VAL A 356 20.86 -4.70 -0.65
C VAL A 356 19.89 -5.87 -0.72
N ILE A 357 18.60 -5.57 -0.87
CA ILE A 357 17.52 -6.54 -0.98
C ILE A 357 16.86 -6.35 -2.34
N ALA A 358 17.07 -7.28 -3.26
CA ALA A 358 16.44 -7.25 -4.57
C ALA A 358 15.25 -8.21 -4.60
N PRO A 359 14.00 -7.73 -4.63
CA PRO A 359 12.83 -8.59 -4.78
C PRO A 359 12.79 -9.18 -6.19
N ASP A 360 12.79 -10.50 -6.28
CA ASP A 360 12.73 -11.23 -7.54
C ASP A 360 11.29 -11.63 -7.87
N THR A 361 10.77 -11.11 -8.97
CA THR A 361 9.43 -11.44 -9.48
C THR A 361 9.47 -12.14 -10.84
N LEU A 362 10.66 -12.46 -11.34
CA LEU A 362 10.86 -12.94 -12.71
C LEU A 362 10.20 -14.30 -12.96
N ASP A 363 10.24 -15.21 -11.98
CA ASP A 363 9.56 -16.51 -12.09
C ASP A 363 8.04 -16.32 -12.26
N TYR A 364 7.46 -15.41 -11.50
CA TYR A 364 6.03 -15.10 -11.60
C TYR A 364 5.66 -14.46 -12.94
N ASP A 365 6.48 -13.52 -13.42
CA ASP A 365 6.26 -12.86 -14.71
C ASP A 365 6.36 -13.84 -15.88
N ARG A 366 7.27 -14.82 -15.79
CA ARG A 366 7.39 -15.91 -16.76
C ARG A 366 6.15 -16.80 -16.73
N ASP A 367 5.73 -17.24 -15.55
CA ASP A 367 4.60 -18.16 -15.39
C ASP A 367 3.27 -17.50 -15.82
N SER A 368 3.16 -16.19 -15.61
CA SER A 368 2.04 -15.36 -16.07
C SER A 368 2.12 -14.95 -17.54
N ARG A 369 3.15 -15.43 -18.29
CA ARG A 369 3.41 -15.13 -19.70
C ARG A 369 3.55 -13.63 -20.02
N ILE A 370 3.97 -12.83 -19.04
CA ILE A 370 4.27 -11.40 -19.22
C ILE A 370 5.60 -11.27 -19.98
N ILE A 371 6.57 -12.13 -19.65
CA ILE A 371 7.87 -12.18 -20.31
C ILE A 371 8.08 -13.51 -21.04
N SER A 372 8.84 -13.47 -22.13
CA SER A 372 9.25 -14.69 -22.84
C SER A 372 10.37 -15.43 -22.08
N PRO A 373 10.53 -16.75 -22.29
CA PRO A 373 11.63 -17.50 -21.69
C PRO A 373 13.02 -16.90 -21.95
N THR A 374 13.26 -16.36 -23.15
CA THR A 374 14.55 -15.73 -23.50
C THR A 374 14.79 -14.45 -22.69
N VAL A 375 13.75 -13.63 -22.50
CA VAL A 375 13.81 -12.42 -21.67
C VAL A 375 14.06 -12.78 -20.21
N TYR A 376 13.38 -13.83 -19.71
CA TYR A 376 13.58 -14.34 -18.35
C TYR A 376 15.05 -14.70 -18.08
N PHE A 377 15.70 -15.49 -18.94
CA PHE A 377 17.10 -15.88 -18.72
C PHE A 377 18.04 -14.67 -18.71
N THR A 378 17.78 -13.70 -19.58
CA THR A 378 18.59 -12.47 -19.67
C THR A 378 18.41 -11.59 -18.43
N ALA A 379 17.16 -11.40 -17.99
CA ALA A 379 16.84 -10.61 -16.79
C ALA A 379 17.39 -11.29 -15.52
N SER A 380 17.20 -12.61 -15.39
CA SER A 380 17.72 -13.38 -14.26
C SER A 380 19.25 -13.29 -14.16
N ALA A 381 19.96 -13.46 -15.29
CA ALA A 381 21.41 -13.31 -15.33
C ALA A 381 21.86 -11.86 -15.03
N SER A 382 21.11 -10.86 -15.50
CA SER A 382 21.38 -9.45 -15.19
C SER A 382 21.25 -9.17 -13.70
N LEU A 383 20.19 -9.69 -13.06
CA LEU A 383 19.95 -9.55 -11.63
C LEU A 383 21.05 -10.22 -10.80
N ASP A 384 21.46 -11.44 -11.17
CA ASP A 384 22.56 -12.14 -10.50
C ASP A 384 23.89 -11.39 -10.63
N ASN A 385 24.17 -10.82 -11.81
CA ASN A 385 25.33 -9.95 -12.02
C ASN A 385 25.26 -8.72 -11.11
N LYS A 386 24.09 -8.10 -10.94
CA LYS A 386 23.92 -6.93 -10.07
C LYS A 386 24.12 -7.25 -8.59
N ILE A 387 23.63 -8.40 -8.13
CA ILE A 387 23.85 -8.86 -6.76
C ILE A 387 25.34 -9.17 -6.53
N THR A 388 26.00 -9.80 -7.49
CA THR A 388 27.45 -10.09 -7.42
C THR A 388 28.28 -8.80 -7.44
N GLU A 389 27.92 -7.83 -8.29
CA GLU A 389 28.53 -6.51 -8.33
C GLU A 389 28.38 -5.79 -6.98
N ALA A 390 27.18 -5.76 -6.40
CA ALA A 390 26.95 -5.17 -5.09
C ALA A 390 27.79 -5.83 -3.98
N ARG A 391 27.88 -7.17 -3.97
CA ARG A 391 28.76 -7.91 -3.03
C ARG A 391 30.23 -7.55 -3.19
N SER A 392 30.71 -7.43 -4.44
CA SER A 392 32.09 -7.04 -4.72
C SER A 392 32.44 -5.64 -4.22
N LEU A 393 31.43 -4.76 -4.08
CA LEU A 393 31.55 -3.41 -3.53
C LEU A 393 31.40 -3.36 -2.00
N GLY A 394 31.39 -4.52 -1.32
CA GLY A 394 31.32 -4.63 0.13
C GLY A 394 29.91 -4.56 0.72
N ALA A 395 28.87 -4.59 -0.11
CA ALA A 395 27.48 -4.67 0.35
C ALA A 395 27.07 -6.10 0.70
N ARG A 396 26.23 -6.26 1.72
CA ARG A 396 25.48 -7.50 1.97
C ARG A 396 24.29 -7.56 1.01
N ALA A 397 24.47 -8.12 -0.18
CA ALA A 397 23.42 -8.14 -1.19
C ALA A 397 22.73 -9.51 -1.29
N MET A 398 21.42 -9.52 -1.49
CA MET A 398 20.61 -10.72 -1.67
C MET A 398 19.53 -10.56 -2.73
N ARG A 399 19.32 -11.63 -3.48
CA ARG A 399 18.15 -11.84 -4.33
C ARG A 399 17.09 -12.51 -3.47
N TRP A 400 15.97 -11.84 -3.24
CA TRP A 400 14.90 -12.30 -2.35
C TRP A 400 13.70 -12.75 -3.18
N ASN A 401 13.29 -14.01 -3.01
CA ASN A 401 12.04 -14.50 -3.57
C ASN A 401 10.88 -14.10 -2.63
N PRO A 402 9.91 -13.28 -3.07
CA PRO A 402 8.81 -12.81 -2.23
C PRO A 402 7.85 -13.91 -1.72
N ASP A 403 7.89 -15.11 -2.28
CA ASP A 403 7.16 -16.27 -1.77
C ASP A 403 7.82 -16.86 -0.50
N THR A 404 9.07 -16.50 -0.22
CA THR A 404 9.81 -16.91 0.97
C THR A 404 9.79 -15.84 2.06
N VAL A 405 9.75 -16.28 3.32
CA VAL A 405 9.75 -15.40 4.50
C VAL A 405 11.04 -14.59 4.52
N LEU A 406 10.92 -13.26 4.66
CA LEU A 406 12.04 -12.33 4.54
C LEU A 406 13.13 -12.60 5.59
N SER A 407 12.74 -13.00 6.80
CA SER A 407 13.67 -13.31 7.90
C SER A 407 14.64 -14.45 7.56
N THR A 408 14.15 -15.48 6.86
CA THR A 408 14.98 -16.63 6.44
C THR A 408 16.06 -16.18 5.48
N SER A 409 15.70 -15.43 4.43
CA SER A 409 16.66 -14.92 3.45
C SER A 409 17.66 -13.94 4.05
N LEU A 410 17.22 -13.07 4.98
CA LEU A 410 18.12 -12.17 5.68
C LEU A 410 19.17 -12.93 6.52
N SER A 411 18.75 -14.01 7.19
CA SER A 411 19.65 -14.78 8.06
C SER A 411 20.83 -15.43 7.32
N GLU A 412 20.65 -15.77 6.05
CA GLU A 412 21.69 -16.38 5.21
C GLU A 412 22.79 -15.39 4.81
N VAL A 413 22.45 -14.09 4.76
CA VAL A 413 23.32 -13.04 4.21
C VAL A 413 24.05 -12.28 5.32
N ILE A 414 23.55 -12.37 6.55
CA ILE A 414 24.08 -11.63 7.72
C ILE A 414 25.04 -12.49 8.56
N ARG A 415 24.98 -13.82 8.43
CA ARG A 415 26.00 -14.74 8.98
C ARG A 415 27.34 -14.53 8.28
#